data_AF-A0A8B9TKW0-F1
#
_entry.id   AF-A0A8B9TKW0-F1
#
_cell.length_a   1.000
_cell.length_b   1.000
_cell.length_c   1.000
_cell.angle_alpha   90.00
_cell.angle_beta   90.00
_cell.angle_gamma   90.00
#
_symmetry.space_group_name_H-M   'P 1'
#
loop_
_entity.id
_entity.type
_entity.pdbx_description
1 polymer ?
#
loop_
_entity_poly.entity_id
_entity_poly.type
_entity_poly.pdbx_seq_one_letter_code
_entity_poly.pdbx_strand_id
1 'polypeptide(L)'
;IPAPLTPIPPPGPWRRKGRAAGRKGRWGRAGPIVAVAMLKAVGGRHVACAVSGGVDSAVAALLLRRRGYQVTGVFMKNWDPLDEQGACSVDRDCEDAYRYWNEVFSDFLKEYELGRTPNPDIVCNKHIKFNYFLHYAMDNLGADAIATGHYARTSLEDEEVFKQKYTKRPQGLFRNRFEVRNTVKLLQGADLFKDQTFFLSQVSQDALRKTIFPLGDLTKSFVKKIASEHGLHHVLKKKESMGVCFIGERNFKKFLLEYLEPRPGNFVSIEDKKVLGTHKGWFLYTIGQRAGLTNVKDAWFVVDKDVSTGDIFVAPSTNHPALYRDLLRTNRVHWIAEEPPAELVRDKMMECHFRFQHQMALVPCVLTLNQDGSVWVTLVKPTRALTPGQFAVFYKGDECLGSGKILRLGPSVFTLQQGKNREEAAKKEDIDTVEPAT
;
A
#
# COMPACT_ATOMS: atom_id res chain seq x y z
N ILE A 1 -20.49 -0.71 25.52
CA ILE A 1 -19.37 -1.58 25.10
C ILE A 1 -19.85 -2.30 23.85
N PRO A 2 -19.39 -1.94 22.63
CA PRO A 2 -19.86 -2.63 21.44
C PRO A 2 -19.29 -4.06 21.44
N ALA A 3 -20.13 -5.02 21.07
CA ALA A 3 -19.81 -6.44 21.06
C ALA A 3 -18.57 -6.74 20.20
N PRO A 4 -17.75 -7.75 20.57
CA PRO A 4 -16.64 -8.20 19.74
C PRO A 4 -17.18 -8.71 18.40
N LEU A 5 -16.73 -8.07 17.31
CA LEU A 5 -17.03 -8.48 15.93
C LEU A 5 -16.47 -9.88 15.69
N THR A 6 -17.32 -10.79 15.23
CA THR A 6 -16.94 -12.14 14.79
C THR A 6 -16.00 -12.07 13.59
N PRO A 7 -14.97 -12.93 13.50
CA PRO A 7 -14.13 -13.03 12.30
C PRO A 7 -15.00 -13.33 11.08
N ILE A 8 -14.74 -12.67 9.95
CA ILE A 8 -15.29 -13.07 8.65
C ILE A 8 -14.76 -14.49 8.38
N PRO A 9 -15.60 -15.53 8.33
CA PRO A 9 -15.12 -16.88 8.07
C PRO A 9 -14.61 -16.94 6.62
N PRO A 10 -13.54 -17.72 6.33
CA PRO A 10 -13.23 -18.06 4.96
C PRO A 10 -14.47 -18.72 4.30
N PRO A 11 -14.57 -18.72 2.96
CA PRO A 11 -15.56 -19.58 2.28
C PRO A 11 -15.46 -21.00 2.88
N GLY A 12 -16.61 -21.63 3.10
CA GLY A 12 -16.81 -22.79 3.97
C GLY A 12 -15.85 -23.97 3.74
N PRO A 13 -15.86 -25.00 4.60
CA PRO A 13 -14.81 -26.01 4.67
C PRO A 13 -14.50 -26.58 3.28
N TRP A 14 -13.27 -26.35 2.83
CA TRP A 14 -12.71 -26.84 1.57
C TRP A 14 -12.87 -28.37 1.53
N ARG A 15 -13.96 -28.84 0.94
CA ARG A 15 -14.32 -30.26 0.92
C ARG A 15 -13.40 -30.98 -0.06
N ARG A 16 -12.52 -31.84 0.48
CA ARG A 16 -11.79 -32.86 -0.28
C ARG A 16 -12.78 -33.74 -1.05
N LYS A 17 -12.85 -33.60 -2.37
CA LYS A 17 -13.43 -34.64 -3.22
C LYS A 17 -12.35 -35.68 -3.51
N GLY A 18 -12.33 -36.76 -2.73
CA GLY A 18 -11.62 -37.97 -3.13
C GLY A 18 -12.27 -38.52 -4.41
N ARG A 19 -11.50 -38.66 -5.49
CA ARG A 19 -11.89 -39.47 -6.64
C ARG A 19 -11.04 -40.74 -6.69
N ALA A 20 -11.76 -41.84 -6.85
CA ALA A 20 -11.25 -43.19 -6.99
C ALA A 20 -10.34 -43.37 -8.21
N ALA A 21 -9.48 -44.39 -8.10
CA ALA A 21 -8.42 -44.75 -9.02
C ALA A 21 -8.88 -45.00 -10.47
N GLY A 22 -8.08 -44.52 -11.43
CA GLY A 22 -8.25 -44.80 -12.85
C GLY A 22 -7.03 -44.39 -13.69
N ARG A 23 -6.14 -45.37 -13.92
CA ARG A 23 -5.10 -45.54 -14.97
C ARG A 23 -4.11 -44.41 -15.32
N LYS A 24 -2.85 -44.84 -15.36
CA LYS A 24 -1.58 -44.13 -15.64
C LYS A 24 -1.58 -43.35 -16.97
N GLY A 25 -1.17 -42.08 -16.89
CA GLY A 25 -0.57 -41.30 -17.98
C GLY A 25 0.56 -40.45 -17.37
N ARG A 26 1.79 -40.74 -17.77
CA ARG A 26 3.03 -40.20 -17.18
C ARG A 26 3.32 -38.81 -17.76
N TRP A 27 2.94 -37.74 -17.05
CA TRP A 27 3.44 -36.38 -17.28
C TRP A 27 3.97 -35.81 -15.95
N GLY A 28 5.17 -35.25 -16.01
CA GLY A 28 5.95 -34.80 -14.87
C GLY A 28 5.28 -33.64 -14.12
N ARG A 29 5.44 -33.68 -12.79
CA ARG A 29 4.89 -32.76 -11.79
C ARG A 29 5.47 -31.36 -11.95
N ALA A 30 4.61 -30.33 -12.02
CA ALA A 30 4.99 -28.92 -11.89
C ALA A 30 4.16 -28.30 -10.74
N GLY A 31 4.83 -27.58 -9.84
CA GLY A 31 4.24 -26.88 -8.69
C GLY A 31 3.95 -25.39 -8.98
N PRO A 32 3.42 -24.63 -7.99
CA PRO A 32 2.72 -23.36 -8.24
C PRO A 32 3.58 -22.10 -8.24
N ILE A 33 4.82 -22.19 -7.75
CA ILE A 33 5.88 -21.30 -8.22
C ILE A 33 6.48 -21.98 -9.45
N VAL A 34 6.09 -21.49 -10.63
CA VAL A 34 6.72 -21.92 -11.87
C VAL A 34 8.06 -21.19 -11.96
N ALA A 35 9.07 -21.78 -11.33
CA ALA A 35 10.46 -21.42 -11.59
C ALA A 35 10.81 -21.92 -13.00
N VAL A 36 10.83 -21.01 -13.97
CA VAL A 36 11.38 -21.33 -15.29
C VAL A 36 12.89 -21.21 -15.18
N ALA A 37 13.56 -22.34 -14.93
CA ALA A 37 15.01 -22.40 -14.92
C ALA A 37 15.54 -22.31 -16.36
N MET A 38 16.23 -21.23 -16.69
CA MET A 38 17.09 -21.19 -17.88
C MET A 38 18.54 -21.52 -17.48
N LEU A 39 19.17 -22.40 -18.28
CA LEU A 39 20.55 -22.92 -18.23
C LEU A 39 21.45 -22.46 -17.06
N LYS A 40 21.87 -23.43 -16.23
CA LYS A 40 22.84 -23.27 -15.14
C LYS A 40 24.21 -22.85 -15.71
N ALA A 41 24.61 -21.60 -15.45
CA ALA A 41 26.03 -21.25 -15.44
C ALA A 41 26.61 -21.71 -14.09
N VAL A 42 27.58 -22.60 -14.11
CA VAL A 42 28.24 -23.10 -12.89
C VAL A 42 29.14 -21.98 -12.34
N GLY A 43 28.86 -21.48 -11.14
CA GLY A 43 29.73 -20.57 -10.38
C GLY A 43 29.32 -19.09 -10.26
N GLY A 44 28.17 -18.69 -10.82
CA GLY A 44 27.67 -17.31 -10.74
C GLY A 44 26.75 -17.06 -9.53
N ARG A 45 26.73 -15.83 -9.00
CA ARG A 45 25.80 -15.42 -7.93
C ARG A 45 24.34 -15.54 -8.41
N HIS A 46 23.49 -16.15 -7.58
CA HIS A 46 22.13 -16.52 -7.94
C HIS A 46 21.11 -15.46 -7.49
N VAL A 47 20.34 -14.94 -8.44
CA VAL A 47 19.29 -13.95 -8.22
C VAL A 47 17.93 -14.53 -8.62
N ALA A 48 17.00 -14.60 -7.67
CA ALA A 48 15.60 -14.89 -7.96
C ALA A 48 14.88 -13.60 -8.36
N CYS A 49 14.44 -13.49 -9.61
CA CYS A 49 13.74 -12.31 -10.12
C CYS A 49 12.23 -12.55 -10.11
N ALA A 50 11.46 -11.70 -9.44
CA ALA A 50 10.00 -11.71 -9.53
C ALA A 50 9.54 -11.26 -10.92
N VAL A 51 8.81 -12.13 -11.62
CA VAL A 51 8.32 -11.90 -12.98
C VAL A 51 6.79 -11.87 -12.97
N SER A 52 6.18 -10.73 -13.32
CA SER A 52 4.73 -10.58 -13.40
C SER A 52 4.16 -10.83 -14.81
N GLY A 53 5.04 -11.04 -15.79
CA GLY A 53 4.68 -11.16 -17.20
C GLY A 53 4.48 -9.82 -17.93
N GLY A 54 4.82 -8.70 -17.26
CA GLY A 54 4.90 -7.36 -17.83
C GLY A 54 6.32 -6.98 -18.27
N VAL A 55 6.42 -5.90 -19.06
CA VAL A 55 7.68 -5.42 -19.65
C VAL A 55 8.77 -5.13 -18.61
N ASP A 56 8.40 -4.54 -17.47
CA ASP A 56 9.36 -4.12 -16.45
C ASP A 56 10.12 -5.31 -15.88
N SER A 57 9.40 -6.33 -15.43
CA SER A 57 10.02 -7.54 -14.90
C SER A 57 10.82 -8.34 -15.93
N ALA A 58 10.40 -8.31 -17.21
CA ALA A 58 11.13 -8.97 -18.29
C ALA A 58 12.48 -8.26 -18.56
N VAL A 59 12.48 -6.93 -18.62
CA VAL A 59 13.71 -6.14 -18.80
C VAL A 59 14.60 -6.24 -17.57
N ALA A 60 14.04 -6.24 -16.35
CA ALA A 60 14.81 -6.43 -15.12
C ALA A 60 15.59 -7.77 -15.14
N ALA A 61 14.91 -8.88 -15.49
CA ALA A 61 15.55 -10.18 -15.62
C ALA A 61 16.63 -10.20 -16.72
N LEU A 62 16.37 -9.55 -17.86
CA LEU A 62 17.34 -9.41 -18.95
C LEU A 62 18.60 -8.66 -18.51
N LEU A 63 18.44 -7.54 -17.79
CA LEU A 63 19.57 -6.74 -17.30
C LEU A 63 20.42 -7.52 -16.31
N LEU A 64 19.82 -8.26 -15.38
CA LEU A 64 20.55 -9.12 -14.44
C LEU A 64 21.36 -10.20 -15.17
N ARG A 65 20.76 -10.84 -16.19
CA ARG A 65 21.46 -11.84 -17.00
C ARG A 65 22.65 -11.23 -17.74
N ARG A 66 22.50 -10.01 -18.27
CA ARG A 66 23.58 -9.27 -18.95
C ARG A 66 24.73 -8.89 -18.01
N ARG A 67 24.43 -8.64 -16.73
CA ARG A 67 25.44 -8.43 -15.67
C ARG A 67 26.16 -9.73 -15.26
N GLY A 68 25.81 -10.87 -15.85
CA GLY A 68 26.48 -12.15 -15.60
C GLY A 68 25.91 -12.97 -14.43
N TYR A 69 24.79 -12.53 -13.84
CA TYR A 69 24.16 -13.28 -12.75
C TYR A 69 23.43 -14.53 -13.24
N GLN A 70 23.39 -15.56 -12.39
CA GLN A 70 22.48 -16.68 -12.59
C GLN A 70 21.08 -16.21 -12.20
N VAL A 71 20.15 -16.11 -13.16
CA VAL A 71 18.81 -15.57 -12.91
C VAL A 71 17.75 -16.69 -12.95
N THR A 72 16.93 -16.78 -11.91
CA THR A 72 15.71 -17.61 -11.93
C THR A 72 14.48 -16.70 -11.90
N GLY A 73 13.64 -16.80 -12.94
CA GLY A 73 12.35 -16.10 -12.96
C GLY A 73 11.35 -16.80 -12.05
N VAL A 74 10.69 -16.05 -11.18
CA VAL A 74 9.67 -16.54 -10.24
C VAL A 74 8.36 -15.81 -10.51
N PHE A 75 7.35 -16.55 -10.92
CA PHE A 75 5.98 -16.06 -11.06
C PHE A 75 5.17 -16.42 -9.80
N MET A 76 4.46 -15.44 -9.23
CA MET A 76 3.64 -15.61 -8.04
C MET A 76 2.17 -15.58 -8.43
N LYS A 77 1.45 -16.67 -8.17
CA LYS A 77 -0.01 -16.75 -8.35
C LYS A 77 -0.70 -16.48 -7.00
N ASN A 78 -1.04 -15.22 -6.76
CA ASN A 78 -1.58 -14.79 -5.46
C ASN A 78 -3.11 -14.75 -5.39
N TRP A 79 -3.80 -14.84 -6.53
CA TRP A 79 -5.25 -14.79 -6.62
C TRP A 79 -5.73 -15.56 -7.85
N ASP A 80 -6.76 -16.39 -7.70
CA ASP A 80 -7.47 -17.04 -8.80
C ASP A 80 -8.99 -16.83 -8.61
N PRO A 81 -9.69 -16.20 -9.56
CA PRO A 81 -11.14 -16.08 -9.53
C PRO A 81 -11.87 -17.44 -9.45
N LEU A 82 -11.27 -18.53 -9.93
CA LEU A 82 -11.82 -19.89 -9.83
C LEU A 82 -11.71 -20.46 -8.41
N ASP A 83 -10.74 -19.99 -7.62
CA ASP A 83 -10.58 -20.37 -6.22
C ASP A 83 -11.62 -19.65 -5.32
N GLU A 84 -12.20 -18.53 -5.77
CA GLU A 84 -13.28 -17.82 -5.06
C GLU A 84 -14.54 -18.69 -4.89
N GLN A 85 -14.79 -19.67 -5.77
CA GLN A 85 -15.93 -20.60 -5.67
C GLN A 85 -15.59 -21.95 -5.02
N GLY A 86 -14.43 -22.06 -4.35
CA GLY A 86 -14.12 -23.20 -3.48
C GLY A 86 -13.52 -24.43 -4.17
N ALA A 87 -12.96 -24.28 -5.37
CA ALA A 87 -12.33 -25.38 -6.12
C ALA A 87 -10.81 -25.15 -6.33
N CYS A 88 -10.03 -25.14 -5.25
CA CYS A 88 -8.58 -25.15 -5.40
C CYS A 88 -8.14 -26.53 -5.94
N SER A 89 -7.50 -26.52 -7.10
CA SER A 89 -7.16 -27.74 -7.85
C SER A 89 -5.81 -28.37 -7.45
N VAL A 90 -4.99 -27.70 -6.62
CA VAL A 90 -3.65 -28.18 -6.23
C VAL A 90 -3.32 -27.79 -4.79
N ASP A 91 -2.88 -28.76 -3.96
CA ASP A 91 -2.67 -28.60 -2.51
C ASP A 91 -1.74 -27.43 -2.10
N ARG A 92 -0.76 -27.03 -2.93
CA ARG A 92 0.19 -25.94 -2.63
C ARG A 92 -0.23 -24.57 -3.16
N ASP A 93 -0.99 -24.50 -4.25
CA ASP A 93 -1.61 -23.23 -4.72
C ASP A 93 -2.52 -22.66 -3.63
N CYS A 94 -3.14 -23.55 -2.85
CA CYS A 94 -3.98 -23.21 -1.71
C CYS A 94 -3.22 -22.44 -0.61
N GLU A 95 -1.96 -22.76 -0.32
CA GLU A 95 -1.21 -22.12 0.77
C GLU A 95 -0.86 -20.65 0.47
N ASP A 96 -0.38 -20.36 -0.74
CA ASP A 96 0.00 -19.00 -1.14
C ASP A 96 -1.23 -18.11 -1.30
N ALA A 97 -2.31 -18.63 -1.91
CA ALA A 97 -3.60 -17.96 -1.98
C ALA A 97 -4.18 -17.70 -0.58
N TYR A 98 -4.07 -18.66 0.34
CA TYR A 98 -4.50 -18.52 1.73
C TYR A 98 -3.70 -17.46 2.49
N ARG A 99 -2.37 -17.38 2.29
CA ARG A 99 -1.53 -16.32 2.89
C ARG A 99 -1.92 -14.94 2.37
N TYR A 100 -2.11 -14.80 1.06
CA TYR A 100 -2.60 -13.55 0.47
C TYR A 100 -3.95 -13.13 1.05
N TRP A 101 -4.88 -14.09 1.14
CA TRP A 101 -6.21 -13.87 1.68
C TRP A 101 -6.16 -13.34 3.13
N ASN A 102 -5.37 -13.97 3.99
CA ASN A 102 -5.31 -13.60 5.39
C ASN A 102 -4.53 -12.31 5.65
N GLU A 103 -3.39 -12.11 4.99
CA GLU A 103 -2.51 -10.98 5.30
C GLU A 103 -2.83 -9.71 4.53
N VAL A 104 -3.48 -9.82 3.37
CA VAL A 104 -3.77 -8.68 2.50
C VAL A 104 -5.27 -8.47 2.35
N PHE A 105 -6.01 -9.49 1.92
CA PHE A 105 -7.41 -9.32 1.55
C PHE A 105 -8.34 -9.12 2.75
N SER A 106 -8.12 -9.87 3.83
CA SER A 106 -8.89 -9.73 5.06
C SER A 106 -8.70 -8.35 5.72
N ASP A 107 -7.47 -7.83 5.78
CA ASP A 107 -7.21 -6.45 6.25
C ASP A 107 -7.88 -5.44 5.33
N PHE A 108 -7.80 -5.65 4.01
CA PHE A 108 -8.46 -4.79 3.03
C PHE A 108 -9.97 -4.68 3.27
N LEU A 109 -10.69 -5.79 3.43
CA LEU A 109 -12.14 -5.75 3.69
C LEU A 109 -12.46 -5.08 5.03
N LYS A 110 -11.72 -5.45 6.10
CA LYS A 110 -11.90 -4.88 7.44
C LYS A 110 -11.70 -3.37 7.47
N GLU A 111 -10.72 -2.85 6.75
CA GLU A 111 -10.48 -1.40 6.65
C GLU A 111 -11.65 -0.68 5.99
N TYR A 112 -12.24 -1.26 4.93
CA TYR A 112 -13.44 -0.72 4.29
C TYR A 112 -14.64 -0.71 5.22
N GLU A 113 -14.89 -1.80 5.97
CA GLU A 113 -15.95 -1.87 6.97
C GLU A 113 -15.82 -0.77 8.03
N LEU A 114 -14.58 -0.47 8.45
CA LEU A 114 -14.26 0.60 9.38
C LEU A 114 -14.31 2.01 8.76
N GLY A 115 -14.83 2.14 7.54
CA GLY A 115 -14.97 3.41 6.85
C GLY A 115 -13.66 4.01 6.35
N ARG A 116 -12.60 3.22 6.25
CA ARG A 116 -11.30 3.64 5.74
C ARG A 116 -11.11 3.18 4.29
N THR A 117 -10.13 3.74 3.61
CA THR A 117 -9.77 3.34 2.24
C THR A 117 -8.34 2.76 2.28
N PRO A 118 -8.18 1.43 2.34
CA PRO A 118 -6.87 0.77 2.44
C PRO A 118 -6.04 0.90 1.16
N ASN A 119 -4.74 0.65 1.29
CA ASN A 119 -3.81 0.47 0.17
C ASN A 119 -3.26 -0.98 0.18
N PRO A 120 -3.89 -1.92 -0.55
CA PRO A 120 -3.49 -3.33 -0.52
C PRO A 120 -2.14 -3.59 -1.20
N ASP A 121 -1.67 -2.71 -2.09
CA ASP A 121 -0.39 -2.89 -2.79
C ASP A 121 0.81 -2.70 -1.86
N ILE A 122 0.74 -1.72 -0.94
CA ILE A 122 1.74 -1.55 0.14
C ILE A 122 1.81 -2.81 1.01
N VAL A 123 0.65 -3.36 1.39
CA VAL A 123 0.57 -4.56 2.23
C VAL A 123 1.07 -5.80 1.48
N CYS A 124 0.70 -5.96 0.20
CA CYS A 124 1.19 -7.02 -0.68
C CYS A 124 2.71 -6.99 -0.83
N ASN A 125 3.31 -5.81 -1.01
CA ASN A 125 4.77 -5.70 -1.04
C ASN A 125 5.38 -6.11 0.30
N LYS A 126 4.88 -5.59 1.42
CA LYS A 126 5.37 -5.91 2.76
C LYS A 126 5.37 -7.41 3.07
N HIS A 127 4.24 -8.08 2.79
CA HIS A 127 3.98 -9.44 3.24
C HIS A 127 4.31 -10.50 2.20
N ILE A 128 4.04 -10.23 0.93
CA ILE A 128 4.15 -11.23 -0.13
C ILE A 128 5.47 -11.05 -0.87
N LYS A 129 5.65 -9.92 -1.56
CA LYS A 129 6.78 -9.74 -2.48
C LYS A 129 8.13 -9.58 -1.78
N PHE A 130 8.17 -9.04 -0.57
CA PHE A 130 9.43 -8.82 0.15
C PHE A 130 9.57 -9.66 1.42
N ASN A 131 8.64 -10.57 1.66
CA ASN A 131 8.72 -11.47 2.81
C ASN A 131 8.56 -12.92 2.34
N TYR A 132 7.37 -13.37 1.94
CA TYR A 132 7.23 -14.75 1.46
C TYR A 132 8.08 -15.09 0.23
N PHE A 133 8.12 -14.20 -0.78
CA PHE A 133 8.99 -14.41 -1.94
C PHE A 133 10.47 -14.45 -1.54
N LEU A 134 10.91 -13.58 -0.63
CA LEU A 134 12.28 -13.58 -0.12
C LEU A 134 12.61 -14.91 0.54
N HIS A 135 11.77 -15.37 1.47
CA HIS A 135 11.98 -16.64 2.16
C HIS A 135 12.02 -17.81 1.18
N TYR A 136 11.08 -17.87 0.23
CA TYR A 136 11.09 -18.90 -0.79
C TYR A 136 12.37 -18.87 -1.65
N ALA A 137 12.80 -17.69 -2.10
CA ALA A 137 14.01 -17.55 -2.89
C ALA A 137 15.26 -18.03 -2.14
N MET A 138 15.41 -17.63 -0.87
CA MET A 138 16.57 -17.98 -0.06
C MET A 138 16.55 -19.46 0.34
N ASP A 139 15.41 -19.94 0.83
CA ASP A 139 15.32 -21.25 1.50
C ASP A 139 15.07 -22.40 0.52
N ASN A 140 14.32 -22.16 -0.56
CA ASN A 140 13.91 -23.20 -1.51
C ASN A 140 14.70 -23.16 -2.82
N LEU A 141 15.06 -21.97 -3.30
CA LEU A 141 15.85 -21.82 -4.53
C LEU A 141 17.35 -21.73 -4.26
N GLY A 142 17.77 -21.45 -3.02
CA GLY A 142 19.17 -21.20 -2.69
C GLY A 142 19.72 -19.92 -3.31
N ALA A 143 18.85 -18.94 -3.58
CA ALA A 143 19.27 -17.66 -4.16
C ALA A 143 20.03 -16.80 -3.15
N ASP A 144 21.01 -16.04 -3.64
CA ASP A 144 21.80 -15.12 -2.82
C ASP A 144 21.11 -13.76 -2.61
N ALA A 145 20.26 -13.39 -3.57
CA ALA A 145 19.47 -12.16 -3.62
C ALA A 145 18.13 -12.37 -4.34
N ILE A 146 17.18 -11.48 -4.09
CA ILE A 146 15.98 -11.31 -4.90
C ILE A 146 16.08 -10.07 -5.77
N ALA A 147 15.31 -10.03 -6.86
CA ALA A 147 15.13 -8.84 -7.67
C ALA A 147 13.68 -8.64 -8.06
N THR A 148 13.31 -7.38 -8.28
CA THR A 148 11.98 -7.03 -8.76
C THR A 148 12.05 -5.94 -9.82
N GLY A 149 11.06 -5.87 -10.70
CA GLY A 149 10.94 -4.80 -11.70
C GLY A 149 10.40 -3.48 -11.14
N HIS A 150 10.62 -3.18 -9.85
CA HIS A 150 10.18 -1.91 -9.27
C HIS A 150 11.15 -0.78 -9.63
N TYR A 151 10.60 0.41 -9.88
CA TYR A 151 11.34 1.65 -10.10
C TYR A 151 11.68 2.28 -8.75
N ALA A 152 12.73 1.78 -8.11
CA ALA A 152 13.27 2.29 -6.87
C ALA A 152 14.78 2.00 -6.84
N ARG A 153 15.51 2.68 -5.95
CA ARG A 153 16.94 2.46 -5.74
C ARG A 153 17.20 2.08 -4.28
N THR A 154 18.35 1.48 -4.03
CA THR A 154 18.87 1.33 -2.66
C THR A 154 20.20 2.04 -2.55
N SER A 155 20.68 2.25 -1.32
CA SER A 155 22.05 2.72 -1.09
C SER A 155 23.12 1.64 -1.27
N LEU A 156 22.76 0.43 -1.72
CA LEU A 156 23.70 -0.66 -1.98
C LEU A 156 23.88 -0.83 -3.48
N GLU A 157 25.12 -1.07 -3.89
CA GLU A 157 25.39 -1.66 -5.21
C GLU A 157 25.07 -3.16 -5.21
N ASP A 158 24.83 -3.74 -6.39
CA ASP A 158 24.52 -5.17 -6.55
C ASP A 158 25.54 -6.06 -5.82
N GLU A 159 26.83 -5.76 -5.93
CA GLU A 159 27.94 -6.49 -5.30
C GLU A 159 27.86 -6.51 -3.76
N GLU A 160 27.34 -5.45 -3.17
CA GLU A 160 27.24 -5.30 -1.72
C GLU A 160 26.03 -6.07 -1.15
N VAL A 161 24.97 -6.27 -1.95
CA VAL A 161 23.81 -7.11 -1.61
C VAL A 161 24.26 -8.55 -1.33
N PHE A 162 25.19 -9.06 -2.13
CA PHE A 162 25.72 -10.41 -1.98
C PHE A 162 26.62 -10.60 -0.76
N LYS A 163 27.22 -9.51 -0.25
CA LYS A 163 28.02 -9.52 0.98
C LYS A 163 27.16 -9.58 2.25
N GLN A 164 25.88 -9.24 2.16
CA GLN A 164 24.97 -9.26 3.30
C GLN A 164 24.73 -10.70 3.77
N LYS A 165 24.84 -10.96 5.07
CA LYS A 165 24.43 -12.27 5.62
C LYS A 165 22.91 -12.34 5.67
N TYR A 166 22.33 -13.41 5.13
CA TYR A 166 20.95 -13.75 5.41
C TYR A 166 20.89 -14.53 6.72
N THR A 167 20.20 -13.98 7.71
CA THR A 167 19.99 -14.65 8.99
C THR A 167 18.52 -14.55 9.30
N LYS A 168 17.83 -15.71 9.33
CA LYS A 168 16.45 -15.75 9.81
C LYS A 168 16.43 -15.26 11.24
N ARG A 169 15.63 -14.21 11.49
CA ARG A 169 15.44 -13.73 12.86
C ARG A 169 14.80 -14.86 13.69
N PRO A 170 15.37 -15.23 14.85
CA PRO A 170 14.67 -16.12 15.76
C PRO A 170 13.35 -15.46 16.19
N GLN A 171 12.26 -16.23 16.22
CA GLN A 171 10.99 -15.80 16.79
C GLN A 171 11.17 -15.70 18.32
N GLY A 172 11.55 -14.52 18.81
CA GLY A 172 11.76 -14.26 20.23
C GLY A 172 11.76 -12.75 20.55
N LEU A 173 11.45 -12.41 21.81
CA LEU A 173 11.26 -11.03 22.27
C LEU A 173 12.55 -10.18 22.32
N PHE A 174 13.73 -10.83 22.25
CA PHE A 174 15.01 -10.17 22.45
C PHE A 174 15.64 -9.77 21.11
N ARG A 175 15.45 -8.50 20.74
CA ARG A 175 16.32 -7.84 19.77
C ARG A 175 17.73 -7.78 20.36
N ASN A 176 18.71 -8.35 19.66
CA ASN A 176 20.10 -8.13 20.00
C ASN A 176 20.46 -6.68 19.61
N ARG A 177 20.23 -5.73 20.52
CA ARG A 177 20.41 -4.27 20.28
C ARG A 177 21.86 -3.91 19.88
N PHE A 178 22.80 -4.84 20.06
CA PHE A 178 24.22 -4.69 19.74
C PHE A 178 24.60 -5.15 18.32
N GLU A 179 23.67 -5.74 17.55
CA GLU A 179 23.95 -6.08 16.16
C GLU A 179 23.89 -4.80 15.30
N VAL A 180 25.00 -4.05 15.26
CA VAL A 180 25.16 -2.89 14.38
C VAL A 180 25.23 -3.39 12.94
N ARG A 181 24.08 -3.45 12.28
CA ARG A 181 24.02 -3.70 10.84
C ARG A 181 23.92 -2.36 10.11
N ASN A 182 24.84 -2.10 9.18
CA ASN A 182 24.71 -0.95 8.29
C ASN A 182 23.31 -0.93 7.67
N THR A 183 22.60 0.17 7.86
CA THR A 183 21.24 0.34 7.37
C THR A 183 21.29 0.65 5.88
N VAL A 184 20.49 -0.05 5.09
CA VAL A 184 20.28 0.25 3.68
C VAL A 184 19.18 1.28 3.57
N LYS A 185 19.38 2.28 2.72
CA LYS A 185 18.37 3.30 2.42
C LYS A 185 17.52 2.84 1.25
N LEU A 186 16.23 3.14 1.29
CA LEU A 186 15.34 3.06 0.14
C LEU A 186 15.30 4.44 -0.53
N LEU A 187 15.68 4.53 -1.79
CA LEU A 187 15.84 5.78 -2.52
C LEU A 187 14.85 5.84 -3.69
N GLN A 188 14.38 7.05 -4.01
CA GLN A 188 13.50 7.27 -5.15
C GLN A 188 14.15 6.80 -6.46
N GLY A 189 13.36 6.22 -7.36
CA GLY A 189 13.82 5.88 -8.71
C GLY A 189 14.17 7.13 -9.52
N ALA A 190 15.07 6.99 -10.50
CA ALA A 190 15.47 8.09 -11.39
C ALA A 190 14.28 8.64 -12.20
N ASP A 191 13.31 7.79 -12.52
CA ASP A 191 12.02 8.19 -13.11
C ASP A 191 11.04 8.59 -12.02
N LEU A 192 10.99 9.87 -11.66
CA LEU A 192 10.11 10.37 -10.59
C LEU A 192 8.61 10.13 -10.86
N PHE A 193 8.20 10.02 -12.13
CA PHE A 193 6.80 9.72 -12.49
C PHE A 193 6.44 8.25 -12.30
N LYS A 194 7.45 7.37 -12.30
CA LYS A 194 7.29 5.93 -12.09
C LYS A 194 7.86 5.46 -10.76
N ASP A 195 8.44 6.34 -9.95
CA ASP A 195 9.04 6.06 -8.64
C ASP A 195 8.09 5.30 -7.70
N GLN A 196 8.40 4.03 -7.45
CA GLN A 196 7.55 3.11 -6.69
C GLN A 196 7.90 3.03 -5.19
N THR A 197 8.79 3.88 -4.68
CA THR A 197 9.13 3.89 -3.24
C THR A 197 7.91 4.06 -2.34
N PHE A 198 6.87 4.75 -2.80
CA PHE A 198 5.58 4.86 -2.09
C PHE A 198 5.02 3.48 -1.71
N PHE A 199 5.00 2.54 -2.66
CA PHE A 199 4.49 1.18 -2.47
C PHE A 199 5.46 0.27 -1.72
N LEU A 200 6.74 0.66 -1.64
CA LEU A 200 7.81 -0.07 -0.96
C LEU A 200 8.09 0.47 0.45
N SER A 201 7.37 1.49 0.89
CA SER A 201 7.60 2.21 2.15
C SER A 201 7.44 1.37 3.43
N GLN A 202 6.92 0.15 3.32
CA GLN A 202 6.76 -0.82 4.41
C GLN A 202 7.71 -2.04 4.28
N VAL A 203 8.62 -2.04 3.31
CA VAL A 203 9.59 -3.15 3.13
C VAL A 203 10.53 -3.20 4.33
N SER A 204 10.80 -4.41 4.83
CA SER A 204 11.70 -4.61 5.97
C SER A 204 13.15 -4.38 5.58
N GLN A 205 13.97 -3.99 6.56
CA GLN A 205 15.39 -3.76 6.31
C GLN A 205 16.13 -5.04 5.87
N ASP A 206 15.74 -6.20 6.40
CA ASP A 206 16.34 -7.48 6.01
C ASP A 206 16.00 -7.84 4.56
N ALA A 207 14.78 -7.54 4.11
CA ALA A 207 14.41 -7.74 2.71
C ALA A 207 15.13 -6.77 1.78
N LEU A 208 15.20 -5.49 2.17
CA LEU A 208 15.86 -4.46 1.37
C LEU A 208 17.35 -4.79 1.16
N ARG A 209 18.05 -5.27 2.18
CA ARG A 209 19.44 -5.76 2.12
C ARG A 209 19.68 -6.88 1.13
N LYS A 210 18.63 -7.62 0.78
CA LYS A 210 18.66 -8.79 -0.13
C LYS A 210 17.99 -8.53 -1.46
N THR A 211 17.63 -7.28 -1.75
CA THR A 211 16.91 -6.92 -2.98
C THR A 211 17.78 -6.10 -3.92
N ILE A 212 17.74 -6.45 -5.20
CA ILE A 212 18.24 -5.65 -6.31
C ILE A 212 17.05 -5.03 -7.07
N PHE A 213 17.16 -3.75 -7.46
CA PHE A 213 16.19 -3.05 -8.31
C PHE A 213 16.84 -2.67 -9.66
N PRO A 214 16.83 -3.55 -10.68
CA PRO A 214 17.59 -3.32 -11.91
C PRO A 214 17.11 -2.12 -12.74
N LEU A 215 15.90 -1.62 -12.49
CA LEU A 215 15.29 -0.51 -13.22
C LEU A 215 15.45 0.84 -12.49
N GLY A 216 16.07 0.86 -11.31
CA GLY A 216 16.10 2.03 -10.42
C GLY A 216 16.66 3.30 -11.06
N ASP A 217 17.63 3.16 -11.97
CA ASP A 217 18.29 4.27 -12.67
C ASP A 217 17.73 4.53 -14.08
N LEU A 218 16.67 3.83 -14.47
CA LEU A 218 16.15 3.88 -15.84
C LEU A 218 14.79 4.58 -15.90
N THR A 219 14.56 5.33 -16.98
CA THR A 219 13.23 5.82 -17.31
C THR A 219 12.39 4.72 -17.95
N LYS A 220 11.07 4.78 -17.78
CA LYS A 220 10.15 3.82 -18.41
C LYS A 220 10.27 3.80 -19.93
N SER A 221 10.52 4.96 -20.53
CA SER A 221 10.74 5.08 -21.98
C SER A 221 11.97 4.27 -22.42
N PHE A 222 13.06 4.34 -21.66
CA PHE A 222 14.29 3.60 -21.92
C PHE A 222 14.10 2.10 -21.68
N VAL A 223 13.37 1.70 -20.63
CA VAL A 223 12.99 0.30 -20.40
C VAL A 223 12.22 -0.28 -21.59
N LYS A 224 11.26 0.47 -22.14
CA LYS A 224 10.53 0.04 -23.36
C LYS A 224 11.44 -0.06 -24.58
N LYS A 225 12.39 0.86 -24.74
CA LYS A 225 13.40 0.82 -25.80
C LYS A 225 14.25 -0.45 -25.71
N ILE A 226 14.80 -0.75 -24.53
CA ILE A 226 15.54 -2.00 -24.28
C ILE A 226 14.68 -3.20 -24.66
N ALA A 227 13.41 -3.25 -24.22
CA ALA A 227 12.55 -4.39 -24.56
C ALA A 227 12.37 -4.55 -26.08
N SER A 228 12.19 -3.45 -26.80
CA SER A 228 12.04 -3.45 -28.26
C SER A 228 13.29 -3.96 -28.97
N GLU A 229 14.47 -3.50 -28.57
CA GLU A 229 15.76 -3.91 -29.15
C GLU A 229 16.07 -5.40 -28.96
N HIS A 230 15.43 -6.05 -27.99
CA HIS A 230 15.65 -7.46 -27.64
C HIS A 230 14.51 -8.37 -28.09
N GLY A 231 13.66 -7.91 -29.02
CA GLY A 231 12.57 -8.73 -29.55
C GLY A 231 11.45 -9.03 -28.55
N LEU A 232 11.38 -8.31 -27.42
CA LEU A 232 10.32 -8.47 -26.41
C LEU A 232 9.03 -7.72 -26.79
N HIS A 233 8.69 -7.68 -28.09
CA HIS A 233 7.52 -6.95 -28.61
C HIS A 233 6.19 -7.47 -28.06
N HIS A 234 6.12 -8.74 -27.68
CA HIS A 234 4.90 -9.34 -27.13
C HIS A 234 4.53 -8.77 -25.75
N VAL A 235 5.51 -8.42 -24.89
CA VAL A 235 5.24 -7.75 -23.61
C VAL A 235 5.01 -6.25 -23.77
N LEU A 236 5.55 -5.62 -24.82
CA LEU A 236 5.29 -4.20 -25.12
C LEU A 236 3.83 -3.92 -25.51
N LYS A 237 3.16 -4.91 -26.11
CA LYS A 237 1.73 -4.81 -26.47
C LYS A 237 0.79 -4.97 -25.28
N LYS A 238 1.27 -5.54 -24.16
CA LYS A 238 0.44 -5.69 -22.96
C LYS A 238 0.23 -4.33 -22.32
N LYS A 239 -1.03 -4.01 -22.01
CA LYS A 239 -1.36 -2.84 -21.19
C LYS A 239 -0.71 -3.01 -19.81
N GLU A 240 -0.29 -1.89 -19.22
CA GLU A 240 0.14 -1.89 -17.82
C GLU A 240 -1.04 -2.34 -16.94
N SER A 241 -0.79 -3.24 -16.00
CA SER A 241 -1.78 -3.62 -15.00
C SER A 241 -2.01 -2.42 -14.08
N MET A 242 -3.09 -1.68 -14.35
CA MET A 242 -3.54 -0.57 -13.54
C MET A 242 -4.63 -1.05 -12.59
N GLY A 243 -4.52 -0.72 -11.30
CA GLY A 243 -5.48 -1.15 -10.27
C GLY A 243 -4.94 -2.26 -9.37
N VAL A 244 -5.76 -2.66 -8.39
CA VAL A 244 -5.38 -3.64 -7.37
C VAL A 244 -5.31 -5.04 -7.98
N CYS A 245 -4.20 -5.76 -7.73
CA CYS A 245 -3.85 -7.01 -8.40
C CYS A 245 -4.97 -8.07 -8.47
N PHE A 246 -5.77 -8.26 -7.41
CA PHE A 246 -6.83 -9.28 -7.37
C PHE A 246 -8.18 -8.82 -7.95
N ILE A 247 -8.37 -7.51 -8.13
CA ILE A 247 -9.62 -6.98 -8.69
C ILE A 247 -9.56 -7.05 -10.22
N GLY A 248 -8.37 -6.82 -10.78
CA GLY A 248 -8.16 -6.81 -12.22
C GLY A 248 -9.06 -5.78 -12.91
N GLU A 249 -9.81 -6.21 -13.92
CA GLU A 249 -10.69 -5.36 -14.73
C GLU A 249 -12.13 -5.26 -14.18
N ARG A 250 -12.42 -5.85 -13.01
CA ARG A 250 -13.77 -5.89 -12.42
C ARG A 250 -14.21 -4.51 -11.93
N ASN A 251 -15.53 -4.27 -11.93
CA ASN A 251 -16.07 -3.07 -11.31
C ASN A 251 -15.89 -3.11 -9.79
N PHE A 252 -15.11 -2.16 -9.25
CA PHE A 252 -14.72 -2.12 -7.84
C PHE A 252 -15.91 -2.11 -6.87
N LYS A 253 -16.98 -1.36 -7.16
CA LYS A 253 -18.16 -1.30 -6.30
C LYS A 253 -18.91 -2.63 -6.26
N LYS A 254 -19.05 -3.29 -7.41
CA LYS A 254 -19.67 -4.62 -7.48
C LYS A 254 -18.83 -5.63 -6.72
N PHE A 255 -17.50 -5.60 -6.92
CA PHE A 255 -16.56 -6.47 -6.20
C PHE A 255 -16.70 -6.36 -4.69
N LEU A 256 -16.72 -5.15 -4.12
CA LEU A 256 -16.89 -5.00 -2.66
C LEU A 256 -18.22 -5.58 -2.15
N LEU A 257 -19.31 -5.46 -2.93
CA LEU A 257 -20.63 -5.97 -2.57
C LEU A 257 -20.75 -7.50 -2.64
N GLU A 258 -19.76 -8.19 -3.18
CA GLU A 258 -19.70 -9.65 -3.14
C GLU A 258 -19.19 -10.16 -1.79
N TYR A 259 -18.47 -9.32 -1.03
CA TYR A 259 -17.86 -9.69 0.25
C TYR A 259 -18.43 -8.91 1.44
N LEU A 260 -18.93 -7.70 1.23
CA LEU A 260 -19.47 -6.84 2.27
C LEU A 260 -20.98 -6.65 2.08
N GLU A 261 -21.74 -6.94 3.13
CA GLU A 261 -23.19 -6.74 3.13
C GLU A 261 -23.52 -5.24 2.96
N PRO A 262 -24.50 -4.89 2.10
CA PRO A 262 -24.98 -3.51 1.98
C PRO A 262 -25.44 -2.96 3.33
N ARG A 263 -24.98 -1.76 3.67
CA ARG A 263 -25.40 -1.00 4.85
C ARG A 263 -25.91 0.37 4.41
N PRO A 264 -27.20 0.49 4.06
CA PRO A 264 -27.74 1.73 3.53
C PRO A 264 -27.62 2.89 4.53
N GLY A 265 -27.40 4.10 4.01
CA GLY A 265 -27.27 5.32 4.80
C GLY A 265 -27.52 6.55 3.95
N ASN A 266 -27.40 7.74 4.54
CA ASN A 266 -27.73 9.00 3.87
C ASN A 266 -26.50 9.76 3.40
N PHE A 267 -26.67 10.50 2.32
CA PHE A 267 -25.79 11.63 2.01
C PHE A 267 -26.30 12.88 2.72
N VAL A 268 -25.46 13.46 3.58
CA VAL A 268 -25.80 14.63 4.38
C VAL A 268 -24.91 15.80 4.02
N SER A 269 -25.50 16.95 3.71
CA SER A 269 -24.75 18.19 3.46
C SER A 269 -23.97 18.61 4.70
N ILE A 270 -22.67 18.88 4.57
CA ILE A 270 -21.84 19.34 5.68
C ILE A 270 -22.19 20.77 6.12
N GLU A 271 -22.74 21.58 5.20
CA GLU A 271 -23.03 23.00 5.39
C GLU A 271 -24.30 23.22 6.23
N ASP A 272 -25.41 22.61 5.82
CA ASP A 272 -26.76 22.85 6.38
C ASP A 272 -27.43 21.59 6.95
N LYS A 273 -26.71 20.46 7.00
CA LYS A 273 -27.18 19.18 7.54
C LYS A 273 -28.40 18.57 6.83
N LYS A 274 -28.76 19.06 5.65
CA LYS A 274 -29.86 18.47 4.86
C LYS A 274 -29.46 17.12 4.26
N VAL A 275 -30.41 16.19 4.24
CA VAL A 275 -30.29 14.91 3.53
C VAL A 275 -30.49 15.15 2.04
N LEU A 276 -29.51 14.75 1.22
CA LEU A 276 -29.50 14.96 -0.23
C LEU A 276 -29.77 13.68 -1.04
N GLY A 277 -29.77 12.52 -0.39
CA GLY A 277 -30.00 11.23 -1.02
C GLY A 277 -29.54 10.07 -0.14
N THR A 278 -29.51 8.86 -0.71
CA THR A 278 -29.11 7.63 -0.01
C THR A 278 -28.02 6.87 -0.76
N HIS A 279 -27.32 5.98 -0.07
CA HIS A 279 -26.31 5.09 -0.64
C HIS A 279 -26.44 3.65 -0.11
N LYS A 280 -25.70 2.72 -0.71
CA LYS A 280 -25.70 1.29 -0.33
C LYS A 280 -24.69 0.93 0.78
N GLY A 281 -23.77 1.83 1.11
CA GLY A 281 -22.74 1.60 2.13
C GLY A 281 -21.63 2.63 2.10
N TRP A 282 -21.19 3.11 3.27
CA TRP A 282 -20.08 4.06 3.41
C TRP A 282 -18.75 3.51 2.85
N PHE A 283 -18.58 2.18 2.88
CA PHE A 283 -17.41 1.48 2.37
C PHE A 283 -17.26 1.58 0.84
N LEU A 284 -18.30 2.00 0.12
CA LEU A 284 -18.25 2.20 -1.33
C LEU A 284 -17.69 3.57 -1.75
N TYR A 285 -17.34 4.41 -0.77
CA TYR A 285 -16.98 5.81 -0.98
C TYR A 285 -15.68 6.18 -0.26
N THR A 286 -14.86 6.98 -0.94
CA THR A 286 -13.61 7.52 -0.41
C THR A 286 -13.72 9.03 -0.27
N ILE A 287 -13.04 9.60 0.73
CA ILE A 287 -12.97 11.07 0.91
C ILE A 287 -12.41 11.71 -0.37
N GLY A 288 -13.02 12.81 -0.80
CA GLY A 288 -12.69 13.52 -2.04
C GLY A 288 -13.29 12.93 -3.31
N GLN A 289 -13.97 11.79 -3.24
CA GLN A 289 -14.71 11.19 -4.36
C GLN A 289 -16.00 11.97 -4.64
N ARG A 290 -16.36 12.11 -5.91
CA ARG A 290 -17.67 12.63 -6.30
C ARG A 290 -18.78 11.67 -5.84
N ALA A 291 -19.77 12.18 -5.11
CA ALA A 291 -20.85 11.37 -4.52
C ALA A 291 -21.82 10.80 -5.57
N GLY A 292 -21.96 11.45 -6.71
CA GLY A 292 -22.82 11.00 -7.81
C GLY A 292 -24.32 11.16 -7.53
N LEU A 293 -24.70 12.20 -6.80
CA LEU A 293 -26.08 12.55 -6.50
C LEU A 293 -26.82 12.97 -7.78
N THR A 294 -28.07 12.51 -7.95
CA THR A 294 -28.88 12.75 -9.15
C THR A 294 -29.72 14.02 -9.09
N ASN A 295 -30.07 14.48 -7.87
CA ASN A 295 -31.06 15.53 -7.66
C ASN A 295 -30.45 16.91 -7.35
N VAL A 296 -29.17 17.09 -7.69
CA VAL A 296 -28.41 18.34 -7.44
C VAL A 296 -27.69 18.75 -8.72
N LYS A 297 -27.69 20.05 -9.02
CA LYS A 297 -27.05 20.59 -10.23
C LYS A 297 -25.53 20.53 -10.16
N ASP A 298 -24.97 20.84 -8.99
CA ASP A 298 -23.52 20.90 -8.79
C ASP A 298 -22.90 19.53 -8.48
N ALA A 299 -21.59 19.41 -8.69
CA ALA A 299 -20.85 18.24 -8.26
C ALA A 299 -20.61 18.29 -6.74
N TRP A 300 -21.12 17.29 -6.03
CA TRP A 300 -20.90 17.09 -4.61
C TRP A 300 -19.82 16.04 -4.35
N PHE A 301 -19.00 16.27 -3.34
CA PHE A 301 -17.86 15.44 -2.98
C PHE A 301 -17.97 14.96 -1.54
N VAL A 302 -17.54 13.72 -1.30
CA VAL A 302 -17.49 13.12 0.04
C VAL A 302 -16.41 13.82 0.87
N VAL A 303 -16.77 14.38 2.02
CA VAL A 303 -15.85 15.14 2.89
C VAL A 303 -15.59 14.47 4.23
N ASP A 304 -16.52 13.63 4.68
CA ASP A 304 -16.40 12.84 5.90
C ASP A 304 -17.35 11.64 5.88
N LYS A 305 -17.15 10.69 6.80
CA LYS A 305 -17.99 9.50 6.95
C LYS A 305 -18.21 9.18 8.42
N ASP A 306 -19.46 9.02 8.81
CA ASP A 306 -19.83 8.53 10.14
C ASP A 306 -20.25 7.07 10.07
N VAL A 307 -19.38 6.19 10.55
CA VAL A 307 -19.62 4.74 10.56
C VAL A 307 -20.69 4.35 11.58
N SER A 308 -20.92 5.17 12.61
CA SER A 308 -21.88 4.89 13.67
C SER A 308 -23.32 5.13 13.24
N THR A 309 -23.58 6.23 12.53
CA THR A 309 -24.90 6.53 11.95
C THR A 309 -25.08 5.93 10.56
N GLY A 310 -23.96 5.64 9.87
CA GLY A 310 -23.94 5.20 8.48
C GLY A 310 -24.01 6.34 7.48
N ASP A 311 -23.97 7.60 7.93
CA ASP A 311 -24.07 8.77 7.05
C ASP A 311 -22.74 9.11 6.37
N ILE A 312 -22.83 9.59 5.13
CA ILE A 312 -21.73 10.16 4.38
C ILE A 312 -21.94 11.67 4.28
N PHE A 313 -21.01 12.45 4.82
CA PHE A 313 -21.04 13.89 4.69
C PHE A 313 -20.48 14.32 3.34
N VAL A 314 -21.19 15.22 2.67
CA VAL A 314 -20.84 15.74 1.35
C VAL A 314 -20.83 17.27 1.33
N ALA A 315 -20.04 17.84 0.43
CA ALA A 315 -19.98 19.29 0.22
C ALA A 315 -19.99 19.64 -1.28
N PRO A 316 -20.48 20.84 -1.66
CA PRO A 316 -20.48 21.29 -3.04
C PRO A 316 -19.07 21.71 -3.45
N SER A 317 -18.72 21.53 -4.73
CA SER A 317 -17.43 21.92 -5.32
C SER A 317 -16.22 21.07 -4.90
N THR A 318 -15.27 20.94 -5.82
CA THR A 318 -14.02 20.19 -5.59
C THR A 318 -13.05 20.90 -4.65
N ASN A 319 -13.23 22.20 -4.43
CA ASN A 319 -12.35 23.05 -3.61
C ASN A 319 -12.98 23.42 -2.26
N HIS A 320 -14.04 22.74 -1.84
CA HIS A 320 -14.71 23.03 -0.58
C HIS A 320 -13.75 22.94 0.62
N PRO A 321 -13.73 23.90 1.58
CA PRO A 321 -12.80 23.89 2.71
C PRO A 321 -12.88 22.62 3.59
N ALA A 322 -14.03 21.93 3.62
CA ALA A 322 -14.19 20.67 4.36
C ALA A 322 -13.35 19.50 3.80
N LEU A 323 -12.87 19.61 2.55
CA LEU A 323 -11.94 18.64 1.95
C LEU A 323 -10.49 18.87 2.39
N TYR A 324 -10.16 20.03 2.94
CA TYR A 324 -8.78 20.39 3.25
C TYR A 324 -8.50 20.21 4.73
N ARG A 325 -7.39 19.54 5.03
CA ARG A 325 -6.88 19.28 6.38
C ARG A 325 -5.36 19.37 6.36
N ASP A 326 -4.79 19.84 7.46
CA ASP A 326 -3.34 20.02 7.64
C ASP A 326 -2.78 19.16 8.78
N LEU A 327 -3.62 18.43 9.51
CA LEU A 327 -3.19 17.58 10.61
C LEU A 327 -3.71 16.16 10.42
N LEU A 328 -2.86 15.16 10.65
CA LEU A 328 -3.23 13.76 10.68
C LEU A 328 -2.37 12.98 11.67
N ARG A 329 -2.87 11.84 12.13
CA ARG A 329 -2.15 10.88 12.98
C ARG A 329 -2.09 9.51 12.32
N THR A 330 -0.90 8.92 12.35
CA THR A 330 -0.69 7.56 11.85
C THR A 330 -0.83 6.51 12.96
N ASN A 331 -0.79 5.23 12.60
CA ASN A 331 -0.38 4.17 13.51
C ASN A 331 1.14 4.25 13.79
N ARG A 332 1.69 3.26 14.52
CA ARG A 332 3.15 3.13 14.67
C ARG A 332 3.82 3.12 13.29
N VAL A 333 4.78 4.01 13.10
CA VAL A 333 5.51 4.14 11.83
C VAL A 333 6.43 2.94 11.64
N HIS A 334 6.43 2.39 10.43
CA HIS A 334 7.48 1.49 9.97
C HIS A 334 8.59 2.34 9.38
N TRP A 335 9.77 2.29 10.00
CA TRP A 335 10.96 2.95 9.49
C TRP A 335 11.80 1.94 8.70
N ILE A 336 12.24 2.31 7.50
CA ILE A 336 13.10 1.46 6.66
C ILE A 336 14.41 1.14 7.39
N ALA A 337 14.94 2.12 8.12
CA ALA A 337 16.13 1.96 8.97
C ALA A 337 15.86 1.21 10.29
N GLU A 338 14.67 0.61 10.47
CA GLU A 338 14.14 -0.04 11.68
C GLU A 338 13.88 0.88 12.88
N GLU A 339 14.64 1.96 12.99
CA GLU A 339 14.49 2.97 14.04
C GLU A 339 14.14 4.34 13.42
N PRO A 340 13.40 5.18 14.15
CA PRO A 340 13.14 6.57 13.74
C PRO A 340 14.44 7.36 13.52
N PRO A 341 14.42 8.37 12.63
CA PRO A 341 15.57 9.26 12.44
C PRO A 341 16.05 9.88 13.76
N ALA A 342 17.37 9.99 13.95
CA ALA A 342 17.96 10.46 15.21
C ALA A 342 17.46 11.85 15.62
N GLU A 343 17.29 12.76 14.66
CA GLU A 343 16.69 14.09 14.86
C GLU A 343 15.28 13.98 15.45
N LEU A 344 14.41 13.15 14.86
CA LEU A 344 13.06 12.93 15.36
C LEU A 344 13.04 12.32 16.78
N VAL A 345 14.00 11.47 17.12
CA VAL A 345 14.09 10.88 18.47
C VAL A 345 14.50 11.90 19.51
N ARG A 346 15.56 12.67 19.20
CA ARG A 346 16.19 13.65 20.08
C ARG A 346 15.28 14.84 20.32
N ASP A 347 14.76 15.42 19.24
CA ASP A 347 14.04 16.69 19.29
C ASP A 347 12.51 16.48 19.38
N LYS A 348 12.05 15.22 19.29
CA LYS A 348 10.62 14.80 19.19
C LYS A 348 9.88 15.36 17.99
N MET A 349 10.53 16.18 17.18
CA MET A 349 10.01 16.78 15.98
C MET A 349 11.05 16.73 14.87
N MET A 350 10.59 16.68 13.62
CA MET A 350 11.50 16.71 12.46
C MET A 350 10.75 17.21 11.23
N GLU A 351 11.41 18.07 10.45
CA GLU A 351 10.93 18.49 9.13
C GLU A 351 11.25 17.43 8.08
N CYS A 352 10.26 17.12 7.24
CA CYS A 352 10.43 16.25 6.09
C CYS A 352 9.37 16.54 5.03
N HIS A 353 9.29 15.67 4.02
CA HIS A 353 8.20 15.69 3.05
C HIS A 353 7.30 14.47 3.24
N PHE A 354 6.03 14.61 2.88
CA PHE A 354 5.10 13.49 2.84
C PHE A 354 4.33 13.42 1.52
N ARG A 355 3.81 12.23 1.25
CA ARG A 355 2.68 12.01 0.34
C ARG A 355 1.83 10.86 0.86
N PHE A 356 0.54 10.86 0.51
CA PHE A 356 -0.39 9.76 0.83
C PHE A 356 -1.04 9.12 -0.41
N GLN A 357 -0.74 9.66 -1.59
CA GLN A 357 -1.09 9.10 -2.89
C GLN A 357 0.19 9.04 -3.73
N HIS A 358 0.40 7.95 -4.45
CA HIS A 358 1.64 7.69 -5.18
C HIS A 358 2.02 8.80 -6.19
N GLN A 359 1.03 9.35 -6.91
CA GLN A 359 1.26 10.40 -7.91
C GLN A 359 1.16 11.83 -7.36
N MET A 360 0.90 11.98 -6.06
CA MET A 360 0.87 13.29 -5.41
C MET A 360 2.30 13.82 -5.27
N ALA A 361 2.47 15.12 -5.54
CA ALA A 361 3.71 15.81 -5.26
C ALA A 361 4.06 15.76 -3.76
N LEU A 362 5.35 15.75 -3.45
CA LEU A 362 5.82 15.80 -2.07
C LEU A 362 5.41 17.12 -1.41
N VAL A 363 4.77 17.04 -0.26
CA VAL A 363 4.33 18.21 0.52
C VAL A 363 5.19 18.33 1.77
N PRO A 364 5.76 19.52 2.05
CA PRO A 364 6.49 19.77 3.29
C PRO A 364 5.60 19.57 4.52
N CYS A 365 6.14 18.88 5.53
CA CYS A 365 5.46 18.61 6.78
C CYS A 365 6.42 18.52 7.97
N VAL A 366 5.87 18.66 9.16
CA VAL A 366 6.56 18.42 10.44
C VAL A 366 5.99 17.16 11.06
N LEU A 367 6.86 16.23 11.42
CA LEU A 367 6.50 15.05 12.22
C LEU A 367 6.65 15.36 13.70
N THR A 368 5.75 14.84 14.53
CA THR A 368 5.90 14.84 15.99
C THR A 368 5.74 13.41 16.51
N LEU A 369 6.77 12.88 17.17
CA LEU A 369 6.85 11.47 17.59
C LEU A 369 6.17 11.24 18.94
N ASN A 370 5.23 10.31 18.98
CA ASN A 370 4.58 9.85 20.20
C ASN A 370 5.31 8.66 20.83
N GLN A 371 5.06 8.40 22.12
CA GLN A 371 5.66 7.29 22.87
C GLN A 371 5.29 5.90 22.32
N ASP A 372 4.10 5.76 21.71
CA ASP A 372 3.64 4.51 21.09
C ASP A 372 4.32 4.22 19.73
N GLY A 373 5.12 5.15 19.23
CA GLY A 373 5.79 5.12 17.92
C GLY A 373 4.91 5.62 16.77
N SER A 374 3.70 6.10 17.05
CA SER A 374 2.90 6.86 16.07
C SER A 374 3.45 8.27 15.90
N VAL A 375 3.09 8.92 14.80
CA VAL A 375 3.42 10.34 14.58
C VAL A 375 2.16 11.15 14.33
N TRP A 376 2.17 12.38 14.84
CA TRP A 376 1.39 13.46 14.26
C TRP A 376 2.15 14.03 13.07
N VAL A 377 1.42 14.35 12.00
CA VAL A 377 1.96 14.95 10.79
C VAL A 377 1.22 16.25 10.56
N THR A 378 1.95 17.36 10.69
CA THR A 378 1.44 18.72 10.49
C THR A 378 1.94 19.21 9.14
N LEU A 379 1.02 19.53 8.24
CA LEU A 379 1.31 19.95 6.87
C LEU A 379 1.49 21.45 6.83
N VAL A 380 2.50 21.92 6.09
CA VAL A 380 2.72 23.36 5.92
C VAL A 380 1.57 24.01 5.14
N LYS A 381 0.92 23.25 4.25
CA LYS A 381 -0.27 23.68 3.52
C LYS A 381 -1.39 22.63 3.67
N PRO A 382 -2.64 23.03 3.93
CA PRO A 382 -3.77 22.12 3.95
C PRO A 382 -3.86 21.31 2.65
N THR A 383 -3.98 20.00 2.79
CA THR A 383 -4.03 19.06 1.66
C THR A 383 -5.44 18.55 1.48
N ARG A 384 -5.87 18.49 0.22
CA ARG A 384 -7.19 18.01 -0.17
C ARG A 384 -7.31 16.51 0.05
N ALA A 385 -8.44 16.09 0.61
CA ALA A 385 -8.89 14.71 0.69
C ALA A 385 -7.91 13.74 1.37
N LEU A 386 -7.26 14.18 2.46
CA LEU A 386 -6.59 13.25 3.37
C LEU A 386 -7.56 12.13 3.75
N THR A 387 -7.10 10.88 3.63
CA THR A 387 -7.99 9.71 3.66
C THR A 387 -7.47 8.68 4.66
N PRO A 388 -8.20 8.36 5.74
CA PRO A 388 -7.83 7.29 6.66
C PRO A 388 -7.79 5.93 5.95
N GLY A 389 -6.86 5.07 6.37
CA GLY A 389 -6.56 3.77 5.73
C GLY A 389 -5.48 3.82 4.65
N GLN A 390 -5.27 4.99 4.02
CA GLN A 390 -4.08 5.21 3.18
C GLN A 390 -2.83 5.32 4.06
N PHE A 391 -1.65 5.30 3.46
CA PHE A 391 -0.38 5.43 4.17
C PHE A 391 0.19 6.83 3.96
N ALA A 392 0.60 7.48 5.05
CA ALA A 392 1.49 8.64 4.98
C ALA A 392 2.93 8.14 4.84
N VAL A 393 3.56 8.43 3.70
CA VAL A 393 4.94 8.03 3.38
C VAL A 393 5.85 9.24 3.50
N PHE A 394 6.97 9.09 4.20
CA PHE A 394 7.87 10.18 4.58
C PHE A 394 9.17 10.15 3.80
N TYR A 395 9.65 11.33 3.40
CA TYR A 395 10.84 11.53 2.57
C TYR A 395 11.75 12.62 3.11
N LYS A 396 13.07 12.43 3.02
CA LYS A 396 14.08 13.46 3.27
C LYS A 396 15.12 13.44 2.15
N GLY A 397 15.10 14.47 1.30
CA GLY A 397 15.76 14.39 -0.02
C GLY A 397 15.18 13.23 -0.83
N ASP A 398 16.05 12.44 -1.44
CA ASP A 398 15.68 11.26 -2.24
C ASP A 398 15.36 10.01 -1.39
N GLU A 399 15.56 10.06 -0.06
CA GLU A 399 15.38 8.91 0.82
C GLU A 399 13.92 8.75 1.27
N CYS A 400 13.35 7.57 1.02
CA CYS A 400 12.09 7.13 1.62
C CYS A 400 12.37 6.59 3.03
N LEU A 401 11.98 7.35 4.04
CA LEU A 401 12.24 7.01 5.45
C LEU A 401 11.36 5.86 5.95
N GLY A 402 10.15 5.73 5.40
CA GLY A 402 9.16 4.76 5.83
C GLY A 402 7.74 5.31 5.75
N SER A 403 6.79 4.62 6.39
CA SER A 403 5.38 5.05 6.38
C SER A 403 4.56 4.57 7.58
N GLY A 404 3.42 5.22 7.78
CA GLY A 404 2.40 4.81 8.73
C GLY A 404 0.99 4.90 8.11
N LYS A 405 0.12 3.95 8.44
CA LYS A 405 -1.30 3.97 8.05
C LYS A 405 -1.97 5.15 8.74
N ILE A 406 -2.65 6.01 7.98
CA ILE A 406 -3.38 7.17 8.49
C ILE A 406 -4.61 6.66 9.24
N LEU A 407 -4.69 6.96 10.54
CA LEU A 407 -5.79 6.48 11.39
C LEU A 407 -6.79 7.58 11.72
N ARG A 408 -6.30 8.80 11.97
CA ARG A 408 -7.12 9.94 12.36
C ARG A 408 -6.70 11.17 11.59
N LEU A 409 -7.66 12.04 11.36
CA LEU A 409 -7.43 13.36 10.79
C LEU A 409 -7.75 14.42 11.85
N GLY A 410 -7.09 15.56 11.76
CA GLY A 410 -7.49 16.76 12.47
C GLY A 410 -8.75 17.40 11.89
N PRO A 411 -9.20 18.51 12.49
CA PRO A 411 -10.34 19.27 11.99
C PRO A 411 -10.11 19.77 10.57
N SER A 412 -11.18 19.83 9.77
CA SER A 412 -11.12 20.43 8.44
C SER A 412 -10.97 21.95 8.51
N VAL A 413 -10.48 22.56 7.44
CA VAL A 413 -10.43 24.03 7.32
C VAL A 413 -11.83 24.63 7.53
N PHE A 414 -12.87 23.97 7.01
CA PHE A 414 -14.26 24.38 7.23
C PHE A 414 -14.65 24.35 8.73
N THR A 415 -14.31 23.28 9.44
CA THR A 415 -14.59 23.14 10.88
C THR A 415 -13.89 24.22 11.69
N LEU A 416 -12.63 24.51 11.36
CA LEU A 416 -11.85 25.56 12.00
C LEU A 416 -12.43 26.95 11.75
N GLN A 417 -12.88 27.23 10.53
CA GLN A 417 -13.55 28.49 10.18
C GLN A 417 -14.86 28.67 10.95
N GLN A 418 -15.68 27.62 11.06
CA GLN A 418 -16.91 27.68 11.85
C GLN A 418 -16.63 27.95 13.35
N GLY A 419 -15.57 27.36 13.91
CA GLY A 419 -15.14 27.62 15.28
C GLY A 419 -14.78 29.09 15.51
N LYS A 420 -13.94 29.67 14.63
CA LYS A 420 -13.56 31.09 14.70
C LYS A 420 -14.75 32.03 14.60
N ASN A 421 -15.65 31.78 13.65
CA ASN A 421 -16.84 32.62 13.48
C ASN A 421 -17.74 32.61 14.72
N ARG A 422 -17.85 31.48 15.43
CA ARG A 422 -18.61 31.38 16.69
C ARG A 422 -17.94 32.14 17.82
N GLU A 423 -16.61 32.05 17.94
CA GLU A 423 -15.85 32.83 18.93
C GLU A 423 -15.94 34.34 18.68
N GLU A 424 -15.90 34.77 17.42
CA GLU A 424 -16.07 36.18 17.06
C GLU A 424 -17.49 36.70 17.31
N ALA A 425 -18.52 35.87 17.06
CA ALA A 425 -19.91 36.21 17.38
C ALA A 425 -20.12 36.36 18.88
N ALA A 426 -19.60 35.43 19.69
CA ALA A 426 -19.68 35.49 21.15
C ALA A 426 -18.99 36.73 21.71
N LYS A 427 -17.82 37.12 21.17
CA LYS A 427 -17.12 38.35 21.56
C LYS A 427 -17.90 39.62 21.21
N LYS A 428 -18.68 39.63 20.12
CA LYS A 428 -19.53 40.77 19.78
C LYS A 428 -20.72 40.89 20.73
N GLU A 429 -21.36 39.77 21.09
CA GLU A 429 -22.44 39.74 22.08
C GLU A 429 -21.94 40.19 23.48
N ASP A 430 -20.70 39.85 23.87
CA ASP A 430 -20.08 40.33 25.11
C ASP A 430 -19.72 41.83 25.08
N ILE A 431 -19.44 42.41 23.91
CA ILE A 431 -19.16 43.85 23.76
C ILE A 431 -20.48 44.64 23.76
N ASP A 432 -21.52 44.14 23.10
CA ASP A 432 -22.84 44.78 23.04
C ASP A 432 -23.61 44.68 24.36
N THR A 433 -23.16 43.87 25.33
CA THR A 433 -23.73 43.78 26.68
C THR A 433 -23.02 44.64 27.74
N VAL A 434 -21.90 45.30 27.39
CA VAL A 434 -21.26 46.31 28.25
C VAL A 434 -21.73 47.69 27.83
N GLU A 435 -22.88 48.13 28.37
CA GLU A 435 -23.29 49.54 28.28
C GLU A 435 -22.21 50.46 28.90
N PRO A 436 -21.96 51.66 28.34
CA PRO A 436 -21.01 52.59 28.93
C PRO A 436 -21.55 53.06 30.28
N ALA A 437 -20.78 52.79 31.35
CA ALA A 437 -21.05 53.34 32.66
C ALA A 437 -21.15 54.87 32.57
N THR A 438 -22.33 55.40 32.90
CA THR A 438 -22.67 56.82 32.94
C THR A 438 -22.22 57.48 34.23
#